data_AF-A0A7J3VN30-F1
#
_entry.id   AF-A0A7J3VN30-F1
#
_cell.length_a   1.000
_cell.length_b   1.000
_cell.length_c   1.000
_cell.angle_alpha   90.00
_cell.angle_beta   90.00
_cell.angle_gamma   90.00
#
_symmetry.space_group_name_H-M   'P 1'
#
loop_
_entity.id
_entity.type
_entity.pdbx_description
1 polymer ?
#
loop_
_entity_poly.entity_id
_entity_poly.type
_entity_poly.pdbx_seq_one_letter_code
_entity_poly.pdbx_strand_id
1 'polypeptide(L)'
;MPMRYDTWMAIASLALHTMFVIYINSLYIALTKPLAIGATIAQPWNMMIIGMFLFGIPGFGLAGVAYILAKGLARKLEVRKAPSIIIIAQGIILMLGMINAGSVEKVMNDYYVETLTNRGEAYLFNIIPQIFMVASLPLIGVGAHLYTVKPKQQRFKSSL
;
A
#
# COMPACT_ATOMS: atom_id res chain seq x y z
N MET A 1 -2.20 -11.04 -25.98
CA MET A 1 -1.59 -12.05 -25.09
C MET A 1 -2.34 -12.01 -23.76
N PRO A 2 -2.83 -13.13 -23.21
CA PRO A 2 -3.47 -13.12 -21.90
C PRO A 2 -2.48 -12.61 -20.84
N MET A 3 -2.91 -11.63 -20.04
CA MET A 3 -2.09 -11.09 -18.95
C MET A 3 -1.75 -12.22 -17.98
N ARG A 4 -0.47 -12.31 -17.63
CA ARG A 4 0.06 -13.38 -16.77
C ARG A 4 -0.33 -13.11 -15.32
N TYR A 5 -0.45 -14.18 -14.52
CA TYR A 5 -0.90 -14.12 -13.13
C TYR A 5 -0.10 -13.13 -12.26
N ASP A 6 1.20 -12.99 -12.49
CA ASP A 6 2.06 -11.99 -11.84
C ASP A 6 1.58 -10.55 -12.07
N THR A 7 1.16 -10.23 -13.29
CA THR A 7 0.64 -8.90 -13.65
C THR A 7 -0.71 -8.64 -12.98
N TRP A 8 -1.61 -9.63 -12.97
CA TRP A 8 -2.90 -9.50 -12.28
C TRP A 8 -2.75 -9.32 -10.77
N MET A 9 -1.82 -10.04 -10.14
CA MET A 9 -1.51 -9.88 -8.72
C MET A 9 -0.94 -8.48 -8.44
N ALA A 10 -0.09 -7.96 -9.32
CA ALA A 10 0.43 -6.59 -9.20
C ALA A 10 -0.70 -5.55 -9.33
N ILE A 11 -1.63 -5.72 -10.29
CA ILE A 11 -2.80 -4.84 -10.46
C ILE A 11 -3.69 -4.87 -9.22
N ALA A 12 -3.99 -6.05 -8.69
CA ALA A 12 -4.81 -6.20 -7.49
C ALA A 12 -4.13 -5.54 -6.27
N SER A 13 -2.81 -5.69 -6.13
CA SER A 13 -2.02 -5.02 -5.09
C SER A 13 -2.07 -3.50 -5.20
N LEU A 14 -1.90 -2.96 -6.41
CA LEU A 14 -2.04 -1.53 -6.69
C LEU A 14 -3.45 -1.02 -6.33
N ALA A 15 -4.49 -1.76 -6.71
CA ALA A 15 -5.87 -1.39 -6.42
C ALA A 15 -6.13 -1.32 -4.92
N LEU A 16 -5.67 -2.32 -4.15
CA LEU A 16 -5.81 -2.32 -2.69
C LEU A 16 -5.10 -1.13 -2.04
N HIS A 17 -3.85 -0.83 -2.41
CA HIS A 17 -3.18 0.34 -1.85
C HIS A 17 -3.81 1.67 -2.28
N THR A 18 -4.36 1.74 -3.50
CA THR A 18 -5.13 2.91 -3.93
C THR A 18 -6.38 3.11 -3.08
N MET A 19 -7.14 2.02 -2.83
CA MET A 19 -8.30 2.05 -1.93
C MET A 19 -7.90 2.43 -0.50
N PHE A 20 -6.78 1.88 -0.01
CA PHE A 20 -6.23 2.24 1.30
C PHE A 20 -5.93 3.73 1.40
N VAL A 21 -5.22 4.29 0.42
CA VAL A 21 -4.89 5.73 0.37
C VAL A 21 -6.15 6.58 0.37
N ILE A 22 -7.14 6.27 -0.47
CA ILE A 22 -8.42 7.00 -0.52
C ILE A 22 -9.13 6.93 0.84
N TYR A 23 -9.21 5.73 1.42
CA TYR A 23 -9.87 5.48 2.68
C TYR A 23 -9.24 6.26 3.84
N ILE A 24 -7.91 6.17 3.99
CA ILE A 24 -7.17 6.86 5.04
C ILE A 24 -7.26 8.37 4.89
N ASN A 25 -7.09 8.90 3.67
CA ASN A 25 -7.21 10.35 3.46
C ASN A 25 -8.63 10.84 3.74
N SER A 26 -9.65 10.07 3.37
CA SER A 26 -11.05 10.39 3.68
C SER A 26 -11.32 10.39 5.19
N LEU A 27 -10.73 9.43 5.93
CA LEU A 27 -10.80 9.38 7.38
C LEU A 27 -10.16 10.64 7.99
N TYR A 28 -8.91 10.96 7.63
CA TYR A 28 -8.22 12.15 8.15
C TYR A 28 -8.99 13.44 7.84
N ILE A 29 -9.50 13.60 6.61
CA ILE A 29 -10.32 14.76 6.24
C ILE A 29 -11.63 14.80 7.04
N ALA A 30 -12.24 13.66 7.34
CA ALA A 30 -13.45 13.64 8.17
C ALA A 30 -13.16 14.10 9.61
N LEU A 31 -11.96 13.83 10.13
CA LEU A 31 -11.54 14.23 11.48
C LEU A 31 -11.16 15.71 11.59
N THR A 32 -11.04 16.45 10.48
CA THR A 32 -10.85 17.91 10.51
C THR A 32 -12.16 18.69 10.50
N LYS A 33 -13.28 18.03 10.17
CA LYS A 33 -14.57 18.71 10.04
C LYS A 33 -15.11 19.16 11.40
N PRO A 34 -15.88 20.28 11.44
CA PRO A 34 -16.57 20.69 12.65
C PRO A 34 -17.57 19.61 13.07
N LEU A 35 -17.73 19.44 14.38
CA LEU A 35 -18.66 18.47 14.96
C LEU A 35 -20.10 18.93 14.66
N ALA A 36 -20.80 18.18 13.82
CA ALA A 36 -22.25 18.33 13.64
C ALA A 36 -22.97 17.32 14.54
N ILE A 37 -24.13 17.71 15.07
CA ILE A 37 -24.97 16.87 15.93
C ILE A 37 -25.31 15.58 15.17
N GLY A 38 -24.90 14.43 15.72
CA GLY A 38 -25.15 13.10 15.13
C GLY A 38 -24.16 12.65 14.04
N ALA A 39 -23.15 13.45 13.70
CA ALA A 39 -22.18 13.14 12.64
C ALA A 39 -20.75 12.96 13.15
N THR A 40 -20.58 12.49 14.40
CA THR A 40 -19.27 12.26 15.00
C THR A 40 -18.79 10.82 14.77
N ILE A 41 -17.53 10.66 14.33
CA ILE A 41 -16.89 9.34 14.28
C ILE A 41 -16.57 8.86 15.70
N ALA A 42 -17.35 7.92 16.22
CA ALA A 42 -17.18 7.43 17.60
C ALA A 42 -15.92 6.56 17.82
N GLN A 43 -15.41 5.94 16.75
CA GLN A 43 -14.28 4.99 16.81
C GLN A 43 -13.30 5.20 15.64
N PRO A 44 -12.58 6.34 15.61
CA PRO A 44 -11.65 6.64 14.52
C PRO A 44 -10.49 5.63 14.43
N TRP A 45 -10.01 5.13 15.57
CA TRP A 45 -9.00 4.08 15.63
C TRP A 45 -9.46 2.76 15.01
N ASN A 46 -10.69 2.33 15.29
CA ASN A 46 -11.23 1.10 14.70
C ASN A 46 -11.36 1.23 13.18
N MET A 47 -11.77 2.40 12.68
CA MET A 47 -11.80 2.68 11.24
C MET A 47 -10.39 2.59 10.63
N MET A 48 -9.38 3.20 11.27
CA MET A 48 -7.98 3.09 10.86
C MET A 48 -7.54 1.61 10.73
N ILE A 49 -7.75 0.82 11.78
CA ILE A 49 -7.41 -0.61 11.79
C ILE A 49 -8.12 -1.35 10.66
N ILE A 50 -9.43 -1.14 10.49
CA ILE A 50 -10.21 -1.78 9.42
C ILE A 50 -9.60 -1.46 8.05
N GLY A 51 -9.27 -0.19 7.78
CA GLY A 51 -8.61 0.21 6.54
C GLY A 51 -7.27 -0.51 6.31
N MET A 52 -6.44 -0.63 7.36
CA MET A 52 -5.16 -1.33 7.27
C MET A 52 -5.34 -2.81 6.92
N PHE A 53 -6.23 -3.52 7.61
CA PHE A 53 -6.40 -4.97 7.42
C PHE A 53 -7.21 -5.33 6.18
N LEU A 54 -8.09 -4.44 5.73
CA LEU A 54 -8.89 -4.67 4.53
C LEU A 54 -8.11 -4.35 3.25
N PHE A 55 -7.25 -3.32 3.29
CA PHE A 55 -6.60 -2.79 2.08
C PHE A 55 -5.08 -2.72 2.19
N GLY A 56 -4.55 -2.11 3.25
CA GLY A 56 -3.12 -1.83 3.38
C GLY A 56 -2.26 -3.11 3.42
N ILE A 57 -2.45 -3.93 4.45
CA ILE A 57 -1.67 -5.15 4.68
C ILE A 57 -1.84 -6.17 3.54
N PRO A 58 -3.06 -6.50 3.07
CA PRO A 58 -3.23 -7.40 1.94
C PRO A 58 -2.61 -6.85 0.65
N GLY A 59 -2.59 -5.52 0.47
CA GLY A 59 -1.87 -4.85 -0.61
C GLY A 59 -0.40 -5.27 -0.66
N PHE A 60 0.33 -5.22 0.47
CA PHE A 60 1.71 -5.71 0.52
C PHE A 60 1.84 -7.20 0.19
N GLY A 61 0.93 -8.03 0.72
CA GLY A 61 0.92 -9.47 0.45
C GLY A 61 0.85 -9.78 -1.04
N LEU A 62 -0.07 -9.14 -1.77
CA LEU A 62 -0.23 -9.33 -3.20
C LEU A 62 0.98 -8.82 -4.01
N ALA A 63 1.61 -7.71 -3.61
CA ALA A 63 2.85 -7.26 -4.25
C ALA A 63 3.99 -8.25 -4.06
N GLY A 64 4.10 -8.84 -2.86
CA GLY A 64 5.07 -9.90 -2.58
C GLY A 64 4.87 -11.12 -3.47
N VAL A 65 3.62 -11.58 -3.61
CA VAL A 65 3.27 -12.69 -4.52
C VAL A 65 3.59 -12.34 -5.97
N ALA A 66 3.19 -11.15 -6.43
CA ALA A 66 3.49 -10.67 -7.77
C ALA A 66 5.00 -10.64 -8.06
N TYR A 67 5.79 -10.16 -7.10
CA TYR A 67 7.25 -10.14 -7.18
C TYR A 67 7.85 -11.55 -7.27
N ILE A 68 7.42 -12.48 -6.40
CA ILE A 68 7.92 -13.86 -6.39
C ILE A 68 7.61 -14.55 -7.71
N LEU A 69 6.38 -14.40 -8.22
CA LEU A 69 5.95 -14.96 -9.49
C LEU A 69 6.75 -14.35 -10.66
N ALA A 70 6.85 -13.02 -10.72
CA ALA A 70 7.60 -12.31 -11.76
C ALA A 70 9.09 -12.71 -11.75
N LYS A 71 9.70 -12.90 -10.57
CA LYS A 71 11.08 -13.36 -10.42
C LYS A 71 11.26 -14.83 -10.81
N GLY A 72 10.37 -15.72 -10.36
CA GLY A 72 10.44 -17.16 -10.58
C GLY A 72 10.14 -17.58 -12.03
N LEU A 73 9.23 -16.87 -12.69
CA LEU A 73 8.85 -17.11 -14.09
C LEU A 73 9.83 -16.48 -15.11
N ALA A 74 10.85 -15.76 -14.63
CA ALA A 74 11.69 -14.89 -15.46
C ALA A 74 12.72 -15.62 -16.35
N ARG A 75 12.31 -15.90 -17.60
CA ARG A 75 13.19 -16.25 -18.73
C ARG A 75 13.42 -15.07 -19.71
N LYS A 76 12.68 -13.95 -19.64
CA LYS A 76 12.83 -12.76 -20.51
C LYS A 76 12.47 -11.45 -19.78
N LEU A 77 13.17 -10.35 -20.09
CA LEU A 77 12.96 -9.02 -19.50
C LEU A 77 11.56 -8.46 -19.75
N GLU A 78 11.03 -8.65 -20.97
CA GLU A 78 9.72 -8.14 -21.40
C GLU A 78 8.57 -8.56 -20.48
N VAL A 79 8.66 -9.77 -19.93
CA VAL A 79 7.65 -10.32 -19.02
C VAL A 79 7.60 -9.58 -17.69
N ARG A 80 8.76 -9.19 -17.16
CA ARG A 80 8.89 -8.59 -15.83
C ARG A 80 8.59 -7.09 -15.81
N LYS A 81 8.67 -6.44 -16.97
CA LYS A 81 8.47 -4.98 -17.06
C LYS A 81 7.11 -4.56 -16.52
N ALA A 82 6.04 -5.25 -16.91
CA ALA A 82 4.69 -4.91 -16.48
C ALA A 82 4.50 -5.00 -14.95
N PRO A 83 4.70 -6.15 -14.27
CA PRO A 83 4.54 -6.22 -12.81
C PRO A 83 5.52 -5.32 -12.07
N SER A 84 6.74 -5.13 -12.59
CA SER A 84 7.72 -4.21 -12.01
C SER A 84 7.24 -2.76 -11.97
N ILE A 85 6.78 -2.22 -13.11
CA ILE A 85 6.25 -0.83 -13.19
C ILE A 85 5.06 -0.67 -12.24
N ILE A 86 4.17 -1.65 -12.19
CA ILE A 86 2.97 -1.60 -11.37
C ILE A 86 3.32 -1.57 -9.88
N ILE A 87 4.26 -2.42 -9.43
CA ILE A 87 4.71 -2.44 -8.02
C ILE A 87 5.44 -1.13 -7.65
N ILE A 88 6.22 -0.54 -8.56
CA ILE A 88 6.84 0.77 -8.33
C ILE A 88 5.76 1.85 -8.18
N ALA A 89 4.81 1.90 -9.11
CA ALA A 89 3.72 2.87 -9.09
C ALA A 89 2.89 2.75 -7.80
N GLN A 90 2.59 1.53 -7.38
CA GLN A 90 1.95 1.24 -6.11
C GLN A 90 2.73 1.83 -4.92
N GLY A 91 4.04 1.62 -4.85
CA GLY A 91 4.88 2.19 -3.80
C GLY A 91 4.82 3.72 -3.77
N ILE A 92 4.90 4.36 -4.94
CA ILE A 92 4.80 5.83 -5.07
C ILE A 92 3.44 6.34 -4.61
N ILE A 93 2.34 5.71 -5.05
CA ILE A 93 0.98 6.08 -4.66
C ILE A 93 0.78 5.97 -3.15
N LEU A 94 1.24 4.86 -2.56
CA LEU A 94 1.17 4.66 -1.12
C LEU A 94 1.96 5.75 -0.38
N MET A 95 3.20 6.03 -0.83
CA MET A 95 4.06 7.04 -0.23
C MET A 95 3.40 8.43 -0.24
N LEU A 96 2.96 8.90 -1.41
CA LEU A 96 2.33 10.21 -1.56
C LEU A 96 1.02 10.30 -0.77
N GLY A 97 0.22 9.23 -0.79
CA GLY A 97 -1.03 9.16 -0.05
C GLY A 97 -0.83 9.28 1.47
N MET A 98 0.23 8.66 2.01
CA MET A 98 0.54 8.73 3.43
C MET A 98 1.20 10.05 3.84
N ILE A 99 2.01 10.66 2.95
CA ILE A 99 2.51 12.03 3.14
C ILE A 99 1.32 12.99 3.31
N ASN A 100 0.32 12.88 2.44
CA ASN A 100 -0.87 13.72 2.53
C ASN A 100 -1.62 13.48 3.84
N ALA A 101 -1.89 12.23 4.21
CA ALA A 101 -2.57 11.90 5.46
C ALA A 101 -1.83 12.44 6.71
N GLY A 102 -0.51 12.26 6.79
CA GLY A 102 0.30 12.77 7.90
C GLY A 102 0.40 14.31 7.95
N SER A 103 0.13 15.00 6.83
CA SER A 103 0.04 16.47 6.84
C SER A 103 -1.26 16.99 7.45
N VAL A 104 -2.36 16.24 7.30
CA VAL A 104 -3.71 16.59 7.77
C VAL A 104 -3.85 16.40 9.28
N GLU A 105 -3.09 15.47 9.88
CA GLU A 105 -3.07 15.24 11.34
C GLU A 105 -2.92 16.54 12.15
N LYS A 106 -2.10 17.48 11.67
CA LYS A 106 -1.78 18.75 12.35
C LYS A 106 -2.97 19.71 12.48
N VAL A 107 -4.05 19.46 11.75
CA VAL A 107 -5.27 20.29 11.74
C VAL A 107 -6.51 19.47 12.14
N MET A 108 -6.31 18.34 12.80
CA MET A 108 -7.38 17.52 13.35
C MET A 108 -8.13 18.26 14.46
N ASN A 109 -9.44 18.04 14.55
CA ASN A 109 -10.27 18.64 15.60
C ASN A 109 -9.83 18.15 16.99
N ASP A 110 -9.73 19.08 17.95
CA ASP A 110 -9.31 18.81 19.34
C ASP A 110 -10.13 17.70 20.00
N TYR A 111 -11.42 17.58 19.69
CA TYR A 111 -12.27 16.49 20.18
C TYR A 111 -11.72 15.11 19.81
N TYR A 112 -11.23 14.92 18.58
CA TYR A 112 -10.68 13.64 18.14
C TYR A 112 -9.28 13.41 18.70
N VAL A 113 -8.48 14.47 18.84
CA VAL A 113 -7.18 14.42 19.53
C VAL A 113 -7.37 13.95 20.97
N GLU A 114 -8.30 14.56 21.71
CA GLU A 114 -8.63 14.20 23.09
C GLU A 114 -9.22 12.79 23.18
N THR A 115 -10.14 12.44 22.29
CA THR A 115 -10.75 11.09 22.24
C THR A 115 -9.69 10.00 22.04
N LEU A 116 -8.78 10.18 21.09
CA LEU A 116 -7.69 9.24 20.83
C LEU A 116 -6.69 9.20 21.99
N THR A 117 -6.43 10.34 22.64
CA THR A 117 -5.50 10.44 23.77
C THR A 117 -6.05 9.72 25.01
N ASN A 118 -7.31 9.97 25.35
CA ASN A 118 -8.00 9.36 26.49
C ASN A 118 -8.13 7.83 26.35
N ARG A 119 -8.10 7.31 25.12
CA ARG A 119 -8.10 5.88 24.83
C ARG A 119 -6.71 5.25 24.70
N GLY A 120 -5.64 6.04 24.78
CA GLY A 120 -4.27 5.55 24.58
C GLY A 120 -3.93 5.20 23.13
N GLU A 121 -4.73 5.66 22.17
CA GLU A 121 -4.64 5.31 20.74
C GLU A 121 -3.87 6.39 19.93
N ALA A 122 -3.77 7.61 20.45
CA ALA A 122 -3.22 8.77 19.73
C ALA A 122 -1.83 8.51 19.15
N TYR A 123 -0.92 7.92 19.94
CA TYR A 123 0.44 7.64 19.47
C TYR A 123 0.43 6.72 18.24
N LEU A 124 -0.27 5.58 18.33
CA LEU A 124 -0.33 4.63 17.22
C LEU A 124 -1.05 5.20 16.01
N PHE A 125 -2.16 5.93 16.23
CA PHE A 125 -2.94 6.57 15.17
C PHE A 125 -2.06 7.53 14.34
N ASN A 126 -1.27 8.34 15.04
CA ASN A 126 -0.45 9.39 14.44
C ASN A 126 0.83 8.86 13.78
N ILE A 127 1.35 7.68 14.14
CA ILE A 127 2.54 7.10 13.50
C ILE A 127 2.23 6.19 12.30
N ILE A 128 0.98 5.75 12.13
CA ILE A 128 0.60 4.82 11.05
C ILE A 128 0.94 5.37 9.66
N PRO A 129 0.61 6.62 9.29
CA PRO A 129 1.01 7.16 8.00
C PRO A 129 2.53 7.03 7.76
N GLN A 130 3.35 7.30 8.77
CA GLN A 130 4.81 7.21 8.72
C GLN A 130 5.28 5.77 8.54
N ILE A 131 4.66 4.81 9.22
CA ILE A 131 4.95 3.38 9.03
C ILE A 131 4.69 2.98 7.57
N PHE A 132 3.55 3.37 7.00
CA PHE A 132 3.22 3.04 5.62
C PHE A 132 4.07 3.83 4.60
N MET A 133 4.51 5.05 4.92
CA MET A 133 5.53 5.76 4.13
C MET A 133 6.83 4.95 4.07
N VAL A 134 7.35 4.50 5.21
CA VAL A 134 8.59 3.71 5.25
C VAL A 134 8.41 2.36 4.55
N ALA A 135 7.26 1.69 4.76
CA ALA A 135 6.94 0.41 4.12
C ALA A 135 6.78 0.51 2.59
N SER A 136 6.52 1.71 2.05
CA SER A 136 6.48 1.94 0.61
C SER A 136 7.86 1.82 -0.07
N LEU A 137 8.96 2.08 0.66
CA LEU A 137 10.32 2.03 0.11
C LEU A 137 10.71 0.61 -0.35
N PRO A 138 10.48 -0.46 0.44
CA PRO A 138 10.61 -1.82 -0.04
C PRO A 138 9.84 -2.13 -1.33
N LEU A 139 8.62 -1.62 -1.51
CA LEU A 139 7.84 -1.85 -2.74
C LEU A 139 8.56 -1.26 -3.96
N ILE A 140 9.02 -0.01 -3.86
CA ILE A 140 9.79 0.65 -4.91
C ILE A 140 11.09 -0.15 -5.18
N GLY A 141 11.78 -0.57 -4.12
CA GLY A 141 13.01 -1.35 -4.19
C GLY A 141 12.84 -2.70 -4.88
N VAL A 142 11.82 -3.50 -4.52
CA VAL A 142 11.59 -4.81 -5.15
C VAL A 142 11.08 -4.66 -6.58
N GLY A 143 10.28 -3.63 -6.85
CA GLY A 143 9.87 -3.27 -8.20
C GLY A 143 11.07 -2.94 -9.08
N ALA A 144 11.96 -2.06 -8.61
CA ALA A 144 13.20 -1.73 -9.32
C ALA A 144 14.13 -2.93 -9.49
N HIS A 145 14.27 -3.77 -8.45
CA HIS A 145 15.07 -4.98 -8.50
C HIS A 145 14.62 -5.95 -9.61
N LEU A 146 13.32 -6.03 -9.93
CA LEU A 146 12.85 -6.88 -11.05
C LEU A 146 13.47 -6.49 -12.41
N TYR A 147 13.89 -5.24 -12.60
CA TYR A 147 14.61 -4.82 -13.80
C TYR A 147 16.05 -5.36 -13.85
N THR A 148 16.69 -5.54 -12.70
CA THR A 148 18.10 -5.93 -12.61
C THR A 148 18.29 -7.45 -12.60
N VAL A 149 17.25 -8.23 -12.33
CA VAL A 149 17.35 -9.71 -12.34
C VAL A 149 17.76 -10.20 -13.74
N LYS A 150 18.79 -11.04 -13.84
CA LYS A 150 19.20 -11.63 -15.12
C LYS A 150 18.20 -12.71 -15.58
N PRO A 151 17.92 -12.83 -16.89
CA PRO A 151 17.04 -13.90 -17.40
C PRO A 151 17.67 -15.27 -17.13
N LYS A 152 16.88 -16.22 -16.60
CA LYS A 152 17.34 -17.59 -16.39
C LYS A 152 17.35 -18.31 -17.74
N GLN A 153 18.53 -18.67 -18.26
CA GLN A 153 18.63 -19.49 -19.48
C GLN A 153 17.91 -20.82 -19.25
N GLN A 154 17.03 -21.20 -20.19
CA GLN A 154 16.48 -22.54 -20.21
C GLN A 154 17.64 -23.49 -20.52
N ARG A 155 18.09 -24.28 -19.55
CA ARG A 155 18.82 -25.50 -19.89
C ARG A 155 17.82 -26.40 -20.61
N PHE A 156 17.76 -26.30 -21.94
CA PHE A 156 17.28 -27.40 -22.77
C PHE A 156 18.21 -28.57 -22.45
N LYS A 157 17.74 -29.53 -21.66
CA LYS A 157 18.34 -30.86 -21.66
C LYS A 157 18.01 -31.41 -23.04
N SER A 158 18.96 -31.36 -23.97
CA SER A 158 18.91 -32.25 -25.13
C SER A 158 19.17 -33.66 -24.60
N SER A 159 18.10 -34.41 -24.32
CA SER A 159 18.20 -35.87 -24.32
C SER A 159 18.25 -36.28 -25.78
N LEU A 160 19.48 -36.46 -26.28
CA LEU A 160 19.79 -37.33 -27.41
C LEU A 160 19.86 -38.77 -26.88
#